data_AF-A4WTC2-F1
#
_entry.id   AF-A4WTC2-F1
#
_cell.length_a   1.000
_cell.length_b   1.000
_cell.length_c   1.000
_cell.angle_alpha   90.00
_cell.angle_beta   90.00
_cell.angle_gamma   90.00
#
_symmetry.space_group_name_H-M   'P 1'
#
loop_
_entity.id
_entity.type
_entity.pdbx_description
1 polymer ?
#
loop_
_entity_poly.entity_id
_entity_poly.type
_entity_poly.pdbx_seq_one_letter_code
_entity_poly.pdbx_strand_id
1 'polypeptide(L)'
;MSARHRGRVTSEAELRRLWADPSLSITEIGRRLGITYQAVQQRAALRGLGPRPVAHNAWARWAPPSDFAEMWRAGVSLRDMEEAFGVTHNTITKAARQMKLGRRQICRWTALPLAEFRLRQRLAAAAAETRAAMDLREMVDRPYHGKKGLQPDRRVA
;
A
#
# COMPACT_ATOMS: atom_id res chain seq x y z
N MET A 1 -16.17 -47.71 -31.53
CA MET A 1 -16.77 -46.37 -31.61
C MET A 1 -16.63 -45.69 -30.25
N SER A 2 -15.59 -44.87 -30.04
CA SER A 2 -15.41 -44.18 -28.75
C SER A 2 -16.54 -43.18 -28.53
N ALA A 3 -17.26 -43.35 -27.41
CA ALA A 3 -18.19 -42.37 -26.92
C ALA A 3 -17.44 -41.05 -26.73
N ARG A 4 -17.69 -40.07 -27.61
CA ARG A 4 -17.11 -38.72 -27.50
C ARG A 4 -17.38 -38.25 -26.08
N HIS A 5 -16.33 -37.84 -25.35
CA HIS A 5 -16.45 -37.17 -24.06
C HIS A 5 -17.26 -35.89 -24.26
N ARG A 6 -18.60 -36.02 -24.29
CA ARG A 6 -19.53 -34.91 -24.27
C ARG A 6 -19.44 -34.36 -22.85
N GLY A 7 -18.46 -33.47 -22.65
CA GLY A 7 -18.22 -32.81 -21.38
C GLY A 7 -19.55 -32.32 -20.80
N ARG A 8 -19.74 -32.48 -19.49
CA ARG A 8 -20.98 -32.24 -18.76
C ARG A 8 -21.80 -31.08 -19.36
N VAL A 9 -23.05 -31.35 -19.74
CA VAL A 9 -23.94 -30.33 -20.31
C VAL A 9 -24.28 -29.34 -19.20
N THR A 10 -23.99 -28.06 -19.42
CA THR A 10 -24.26 -26.98 -18.48
C THR A 10 -25.28 -26.04 -19.09
N SER A 11 -26.35 -25.75 -18.33
CA SER A 11 -27.38 -24.78 -18.69
C SER A 11 -26.76 -23.41 -18.94
N GLU A 12 -27.11 -22.79 -20.06
CA GLU A 12 -26.65 -21.44 -20.41
C GLU A 12 -27.14 -20.40 -19.40
N ALA A 13 -28.41 -20.50 -18.98
CA ALA A 13 -28.99 -19.57 -18.01
C ALA A 13 -28.26 -19.63 -16.66
N GLU A 14 -27.89 -20.83 -16.23
CA GLU A 14 -27.15 -21.03 -14.99
C GLU A 14 -25.72 -20.48 -15.07
N LEU A 15 -25.02 -20.75 -16.18
CA LEU A 15 -23.69 -20.16 -16.41
C LEU A 15 -23.76 -18.62 -16.43
N ARG A 16 -24.74 -18.03 -17.12
CA ARG A 16 -24.91 -16.57 -17.20
C ARG A 16 -25.16 -15.96 -15.82
N ARG A 17 -26.04 -16.58 -15.01
CA ARG A 17 -26.31 -16.15 -13.64
C ARG A 17 -25.06 -16.17 -12.77
N LEU A 18 -24.32 -17.28 -12.77
CA LEU A 18 -23.10 -17.43 -11.97
C LEU A 18 -21.96 -16.55 -12.48
N TRP A 19 -21.89 -16.30 -13.79
CA TRP A 19 -20.90 -15.43 -14.41
C TRP A 19 -21.06 -13.97 -13.98
N ALA A 20 -22.31 -13.49 -13.90
CA ALA A 20 -22.64 -12.12 -13.52
C ALA A 20 -22.42 -11.82 -12.02
N ASP A 21 -22.36 -12.85 -11.17
CA ASP A 21 -22.11 -12.68 -9.73
C ASP A 21 -20.62 -12.42 -9.47
N PRO A 22 -20.21 -11.21 -9.02
CA PRO A 22 -18.80 -10.88 -8.81
C PRO A 22 -18.21 -11.58 -7.58
N SER A 23 -19.03 -12.05 -6.64
CA SER A 23 -18.58 -12.65 -5.38
C SER A 23 -17.92 -14.04 -5.56
N LEU A 24 -18.28 -14.73 -6.65
CA LEU A 24 -17.75 -16.06 -6.93
C LEU A 24 -16.37 -15.98 -7.59
N SER A 25 -15.55 -17.01 -7.41
CA SER A 25 -14.38 -17.20 -8.27
C SER A 25 -14.74 -18.09 -9.45
N ILE A 26 -14.01 -18.03 -10.56
CA ILE A 26 -14.24 -18.93 -11.70
C ILE A 26 -14.08 -20.40 -11.29
N THR A 27 -13.16 -20.68 -10.37
CA THR A 27 -12.97 -22.02 -9.78
C THR A 27 -14.22 -22.47 -9.03
N GLU A 28 -14.83 -21.58 -8.25
CA GLU A 28 -16.05 -21.88 -7.49
C GLU A 28 -17.25 -22.08 -8.42
N ILE A 29 -17.36 -21.28 -9.48
CA ILE A 29 -18.34 -21.49 -10.56
C ILE A 29 -18.14 -22.88 -11.19
N GLY A 30 -16.90 -23.24 -11.49
CA GLY A 30 -16.55 -24.56 -12.02
C GLY A 30 -16.98 -25.70 -11.08
N ARG A 31 -16.71 -25.58 -9.79
CA ARG A 31 -17.15 -26.55 -8.77
C ARG A 31 -18.67 -26.70 -8.75
N ARG A 32 -19.42 -25.59 -8.72
CA ARG A 32 -20.90 -25.61 -8.72
C ARG A 32 -21.47 -26.28 -9.97
N LEU A 33 -20.86 -26.02 -11.12
CA LEU A 33 -21.26 -26.60 -12.40
C LEU A 33 -20.67 -28.00 -12.63
N GLY A 34 -19.76 -28.45 -11.76
CA GLY A 34 -18.92 -29.65 -11.90
C GLY A 34 -18.13 -29.71 -13.20
N ILE A 35 -17.54 -28.59 -13.59
CA ILE A 35 -16.62 -28.47 -14.73
C ILE A 35 -15.34 -27.76 -14.28
N THR A 36 -14.26 -27.90 -15.06
CA THR A 36 -13.00 -27.22 -14.76
C THR A 36 -13.12 -25.71 -14.94
N TYR A 37 -12.27 -24.95 -14.25
CA TYR A 37 -12.18 -23.49 -14.41
C TYR A 37 -11.97 -23.08 -15.88
N GLN A 38 -11.13 -23.82 -16.63
CA GLN A 38 -10.88 -23.58 -18.04
C GLN A 38 -12.14 -23.79 -18.89
N ALA A 39 -12.92 -24.83 -18.59
CA ALA A 39 -14.18 -25.08 -19.29
C ALA A 39 -15.21 -23.97 -19.03
N VAL A 40 -15.25 -23.38 -17.83
CA VAL A 40 -16.10 -22.21 -17.55
C VAL A 40 -15.70 -21.03 -18.44
N GLN A 41 -14.41 -20.70 -18.52
CA GLN A 41 -13.91 -19.58 -19.35
C GLN A 41 -14.21 -19.79 -20.84
N GLN A 42 -13.89 -20.97 -21.37
CA GLN A 42 -14.14 -21.28 -22.77
C GLN A 42 -15.63 -21.22 -23.10
N ARG A 43 -16.48 -21.78 -22.24
CA ARG A 43 -17.94 -21.76 -22.45
C ARG A 43 -18.52 -20.35 -22.34
N ALA A 44 -17.99 -19.50 -21.46
CA ALA A 44 -18.40 -18.11 -21.37
C ALA A 44 -18.01 -17.30 -22.61
N ALA A 45 -16.79 -17.51 -23.13
CA ALA A 45 -16.31 -16.90 -24.36
C ALA A 45 -17.12 -17.35 -25.59
N LEU A 46 -17.34 -18.66 -25.74
CA LEU A 46 -18.15 -19.23 -26.83
C LEU A 46 -19.61 -18.74 -26.83
N ARG A 47 -20.11 -18.31 -25.68
CA ARG A 47 -21.48 -17.79 -25.49
C ARG A 47 -21.55 -16.26 -25.43
N GLY A 48 -20.44 -15.57 -25.71
CA GLY A 48 -20.39 -14.12 -25.77
C GLY A 48 -20.74 -13.42 -24.45
N LEU A 49 -20.50 -14.04 -23.29
CA LEU A 49 -20.88 -13.48 -21.97
C LEU A 49 -20.05 -12.25 -21.55
N GLY A 50 -19.18 -11.73 -22.42
CA GLY A 50 -18.39 -10.52 -22.20
C GLY A 50 -17.41 -10.61 -21.03
N PRO A 51 -16.68 -9.52 -20.73
CA PRO A 51 -15.82 -9.42 -19.57
C PRO A 51 -16.61 -9.64 -18.29
N ARG A 52 -16.08 -10.48 -17.39
CA ARG A 52 -16.73 -10.77 -16.12
C ARG A 52 -16.65 -9.55 -15.19
N PRO A 53 -17.73 -9.19 -14.47
CA PRO A 53 -17.62 -8.26 -13.34
C PRO A 53 -16.70 -8.87 -12.29
N VAL A 54 -15.52 -8.25 -12.12
CA VAL A 54 -14.56 -8.64 -11.09
C VAL A 54 -14.96 -7.99 -9.78
N ALA A 55 -15.17 -8.78 -8.72
CA ALA A 55 -15.24 -8.21 -7.38
C ALA A 55 -13.98 -7.39 -7.12
N HIS A 56 -14.17 -6.18 -6.59
CA HIS A 56 -13.07 -5.39 -6.09
C HIS A 56 -12.31 -6.24 -5.07
N ASN A 57 -11.08 -6.58 -5.43
CA ASN A 57 -10.22 -7.39 -4.60
C ASN A 57 -9.92 -6.63 -3.30
N ALA A 58 -9.84 -7.35 -2.18
CA ALA A 58 -9.73 -6.75 -0.85
C ALA A 58 -8.53 -5.78 -0.72
N TRP A 59 -7.45 -6.01 -1.49
CA TRP A 59 -6.31 -5.10 -1.54
C TRP A 59 -6.62 -3.71 -2.10
N ALA A 60 -7.60 -3.58 -3.01
CA ALA A 60 -7.99 -2.27 -3.55
C ALA A 60 -8.68 -1.38 -2.51
N ARG A 61 -9.22 -1.97 -1.44
CA ARG A 61 -9.77 -1.23 -0.28
C ARG A 61 -8.73 -0.93 0.79
N TRP A 62 -7.58 -1.58 0.74
CA TRP A 62 -6.53 -1.37 1.72
C TRP A 62 -5.84 -0.04 1.45
N ALA A 63 -5.87 0.86 2.44
CA ALA A 63 -5.13 2.11 2.42
C ALA A 63 -3.77 1.89 3.10
N PRO A 64 -2.64 2.17 2.42
CA PRO A 64 -1.32 2.08 3.04
C PRO A 64 -1.21 3.02 4.24
N PRO A 65 -0.67 2.55 5.38
CA PRO A 65 -0.37 3.40 6.53
C PRO A 65 0.60 4.55 6.18
N SER A 66 0.62 5.60 6.99
CA SER A 66 1.42 6.80 6.73
C SER A 66 2.93 6.54 6.66
N ASP A 67 3.44 5.59 7.43
CA ASP A 67 4.85 5.20 7.47
C ASP A 67 5.27 4.27 6.32
N PHE A 68 4.33 3.83 5.48
CA PHE A 68 4.57 2.90 4.38
C PHE A 68 5.64 3.41 3.41
N ALA A 69 5.54 4.68 3.00
CA ALA A 69 6.46 5.26 2.02
C ALA A 69 7.89 5.37 2.58
N GLU A 70 8.04 5.65 3.87
CA GLU A 70 9.33 5.69 4.55
C GLU A 70 9.93 4.28 4.66
N MET A 71 9.14 3.30 5.11
CA MET A 71 9.56 1.90 5.20
C MET A 71 10.00 1.34 3.84
N TRP A 72 9.27 1.70 2.77
CA TRP A 72 9.61 1.32 1.40
C TRP A 72 10.99 1.85 0.97
N ARG A 73 11.20 3.17 1.15
CA ARG A 73 12.45 3.85 0.78
C ARG A 73 13.64 3.41 1.62
N ALA A 74 13.42 3.17 2.91
CA ALA A 74 14.44 2.70 3.84
C ALA A 74 14.89 1.26 3.58
N GLY A 75 14.19 0.52 2.70
CA GLY A 75 14.60 -0.83 2.35
C GLY A 75 14.14 -1.89 3.36
N VAL A 76 13.06 -1.64 4.12
CA VAL A 76 12.55 -2.61 5.11
C VAL A 76 12.10 -3.91 4.47
N SER A 77 12.47 -5.07 5.03
CA SER A 77 12.17 -6.35 4.41
C SER A 77 10.67 -6.52 4.11
N LEU A 78 10.32 -7.09 2.94
CA LEU A 78 8.90 -7.29 2.59
C LEU A 78 8.19 -8.17 3.62
N ARG A 79 8.89 -9.18 4.17
CA ARG A 79 8.35 -10.05 5.21
C ARG A 79 7.98 -9.27 6.47
N ASP A 80 8.85 -8.40 6.96
CA ASP A 80 8.52 -7.60 8.14
C ASP A 80 7.40 -6.60 7.85
N MET A 81 7.33 -6.07 6.62
CA MET A 81 6.19 -5.24 6.20
C MET A 81 4.88 -6.04 6.15
N GLU A 82 4.91 -7.32 5.74
CA GLU A 82 3.74 -8.20 5.77
C GLU A 82 3.25 -8.41 7.21
N GLU A 83 4.17 -8.73 8.12
CA GLU A 83 3.86 -8.93 9.54
C GLU A 83 3.33 -7.63 10.19
N ALA A 84 3.90 -6.48 9.85
CA ALA A 84 3.48 -5.19 10.40
C ALA A 84 2.11 -4.71 9.90
N PHE A 85 1.81 -4.95 8.63
CA PHE A 85 0.59 -4.43 8.00
C PHE A 85 -0.54 -5.46 7.87
N GLY A 86 -0.27 -6.73 8.15
CA GLY A 86 -1.24 -7.82 8.01
C GLY A 86 -1.68 -8.06 6.56
N VAL A 87 -0.85 -7.68 5.57
CA VAL A 87 -1.13 -7.85 4.15
C VAL A 87 0.01 -8.54 3.43
N THR A 88 -0.30 -9.30 2.38
CA THR A 88 0.74 -9.99 1.59
C THR A 88 1.65 -9.00 0.84
N HIS A 89 2.87 -9.42 0.53
CA HIS A 89 3.88 -8.61 -0.17
C HIS A 89 3.42 -8.19 -1.57
N ASN A 90 2.51 -8.96 -2.20
CA ASN A 90 1.89 -8.58 -3.47
C ASN A 90 1.01 -7.34 -3.31
N THR A 91 0.25 -7.24 -2.22
CA THR A 91 -0.51 -6.03 -1.86
C THR A 91 0.43 -4.85 -1.63
N ILE A 92 1.51 -5.05 -0.86
CA ILE A 92 2.54 -4.05 -0.59
C ILE A 92 3.17 -3.54 -1.90
N THR A 93 3.56 -4.45 -2.79
CA THR A 93 4.19 -4.09 -4.08
C THR A 93 3.23 -3.33 -5.00
N LYS A 94 1.96 -3.73 -5.04
CA LYS A 94 0.93 -3.02 -5.80
C LYS A 94 0.68 -1.62 -5.26
N ALA A 95 0.61 -1.46 -3.94
CA ALA A 95 0.45 -0.17 -3.31
C ALA A 95 1.64 0.76 -3.58
N ALA A 96 2.87 0.25 -3.48
CA ALA A 96 4.05 1.03 -3.83
C ALA A 96 4.05 1.48 -5.31
N ARG A 97 3.57 0.62 -6.22
CA ARG A 97 3.38 0.97 -7.63
C ARG A 97 2.31 2.06 -7.81
N GLN A 98 1.19 1.96 -7.11
CA GLN A 98 0.11 2.95 -7.14
C GLN A 98 0.57 4.31 -6.59
N MET A 99 1.38 4.29 -5.54
CA MET A 99 2.01 5.48 -4.95
C MET A 99 3.24 5.98 -5.72
N LYS A 100 3.63 5.32 -6.82
CA LYS A 100 4.79 5.67 -7.65
C LYS A 100 6.11 5.78 -6.87
N LEU A 101 6.31 4.95 -5.84
CA LEU A 101 7.49 5.00 -4.95
C LEU A 101 8.80 4.47 -5.57
N GLY A 102 8.82 4.22 -6.88
CA GLY A 102 9.99 3.70 -7.59
C GLY A 102 10.36 2.25 -7.22
N ARG A 103 11.40 1.74 -7.87
CA ARG A 103 11.91 0.38 -7.63
C ARG A 103 12.79 0.37 -6.38
N ARG A 104 12.62 -0.67 -5.56
CA ARG A 104 13.49 -0.90 -4.40
C ARG A 104 14.88 -1.36 -4.86
N GLN A 105 15.92 -0.76 -4.33
CA GLN A 105 17.31 -1.22 -4.49
C GLN A 105 17.71 -2.07 -3.27
N ILE A 106 17.07 -3.21 -3.10
CA ILE A 106 17.39 -4.15 -2.01
C ILE A 106 17.65 -5.55 -2.56
N CYS A 107 18.52 -6.28 -1.87
CA CYS A 107 18.66 -7.73 -1.98
C CYS A 107 18.47 -8.34 -0.58
N ARG A 108 18.46 -9.68 -0.49
CA ARG A 108 18.24 -10.37 0.80
C ARG A 108 19.24 -9.97 1.90
N TRP A 109 20.43 -9.50 1.53
CA TRP A 109 21.49 -9.11 2.46
C TRP A 109 21.46 -7.62 2.87
N THR A 110 20.74 -6.79 2.11
CA THR A 110 20.61 -5.35 2.38
C THR A 110 19.23 -4.96 2.88
N ALA A 111 18.35 -5.94 3.09
CA ALA A 111 17.03 -5.70 3.66
C ALA A 111 17.18 -5.24 5.12
N LEU A 112 16.61 -4.08 5.43
CA LEU A 112 16.60 -3.52 6.77
C LEU A 112 15.54 -4.25 7.62
N PRO A 113 15.87 -4.82 8.79
CA PRO A 113 14.86 -5.34 9.70
C PRO A 113 13.94 -4.23 10.18
N LEU A 114 12.64 -4.51 10.34
CA LEU A 114 11.69 -3.50 10.82
C LEU A 114 12.06 -2.94 12.21
N ALA A 115 12.56 -3.79 13.10
CA ALA A 115 12.99 -3.35 14.44
C ALA A 115 14.09 -2.27 14.37
N GLU A 116 15.06 -2.47 13.48
CA GLU A 116 16.13 -1.51 13.22
C GLU A 116 15.59 -0.21 12.63
N PHE A 117 14.66 -0.29 11.68
CA PHE A 117 13.97 0.88 11.14
C PHE A 117 13.24 1.69 12.23
N ARG A 118 12.49 1.01 13.11
CA ARG A 118 11.78 1.65 14.22
C ARG A 118 12.73 2.27 15.24
N LEU A 119 13.87 1.62 15.51
CA LEU A 119 14.91 2.19 16.37
C LEU A 119 15.45 3.49 15.78
N ARG A 120 15.76 3.51 14.47
CA ARG A 120 16.22 4.73 13.78
C ARG A 120 15.17 5.85 13.84
N GLN A 121 13.88 5.55 13.63
CA GLN A 121 12.82 6.54 13.77
C GLN A 121 12.77 7.15 15.18
N ARG A 122 12.87 6.34 16.24
CA ARG A 122 12.88 6.83 17.62
C ARG A 122 14.09 7.70 17.94
N LEU A 123 15.28 7.28 17.50
CA LEU A 123 16.50 8.07 17.68
C LEU A 123 16.43 9.42 16.94
N ALA A 124 15.89 9.43 15.71
CA ALA A 124 15.70 10.66 14.96
C ALA A 124 14.69 11.60 15.65
N ALA A 125 13.60 11.07 16.19
CA ALA A 125 12.62 11.86 16.96
C ALA A 125 13.26 12.47 18.23
N ALA A 126 13.98 11.67 19.02
CA ALA A 126 14.66 12.15 20.23
C ALA A 126 15.73 13.22 19.91
N ALA A 127 16.46 13.06 18.81
CA ALA A 127 17.41 14.06 18.35
C ALA A 127 16.72 15.37 17.93
N ALA A 128 15.56 15.29 17.27
CA ALA A 128 14.76 16.46 16.90
C ALA A 128 14.22 17.19 18.14
N GLU A 129 13.75 16.47 19.15
CA GLU A 129 13.32 17.04 20.43
C GLU A 129 14.47 17.76 21.13
N THR A 130 15.65 17.13 21.18
CA THR A 130 16.85 17.72 21.77
C THR A 130 17.23 19.01 21.05
N ARG A 131 17.21 19.01 19.71
CA ARG A 131 17.50 20.21 18.90
C ARG A 131 16.47 21.31 19.16
N ALA A 132 15.18 20.99 19.16
CA ALA A 132 14.13 21.96 19.45
C ALA A 132 14.25 22.56 20.86
N ALA A 133 14.67 21.75 21.85
CA ALA A 133 14.94 22.22 23.20
C ALA A 133 16.14 23.17 23.26
N MET A 134 17.20 22.89 22.49
CA MET A 134 18.36 23.78 22.35
C MET A 134 17.97 25.10 21.67
N ASP A 135 17.22 25.05 20.58
CA ASP A 135 16.75 26.23 19.84
C ASP A 135 15.84 27.10 20.73
N LEU A 136 14.93 26.49 21.50
CA LEU A 136 14.08 27.20 22.46
C LEU A 136 14.91 27.87 23.55
N ARG A 137 15.91 27.17 24.08
CA ARG A 137 16.83 27.70 25.11
C ARG A 137 17.65 28.88 24.56
N GLU A 138 18.20 28.74 23.35
CA GLU A 138 18.92 29.83 22.67
C GLU A 138 18.01 31.04 22.40
N MET A 139 16.72 30.82 22.11
CA MET A 139 15.75 31.89 21.92
C MET A 139 15.43 32.65 23.22
N VAL A 140 15.47 31.98 24.38
CA VAL A 140 15.28 32.58 25.71
C VAL A 140 16.52 33.38 26.12
N ASP A 141 17.72 32.92 25.75
CA ASP A 141 18.99 33.56 26.09
C ASP A 141 19.36 34.74 25.18
N ARG A 142 18.55 35.09 24.18
CA ARG A 142 18.83 36.22 23.28
C ARG A 142 18.63 37.55 24.03
N PRO A 143 19.70 38.31 24.36
CA PRO A 143 19.54 39.55 25.10
C PRO A 143 18.83 40.58 24.22
N TYR A 144 17.80 41.21 24.79
CA TYR A 144 17.09 42.30 24.13
C TYR A 144 18.05 43.50 23.97
N HIS A 145 18.63 43.70 22.78
CA HIS A 145 19.37 44.91 22.46
C HIS A 145 18.37 46.03 22.11
N GLY A 146 17.86 46.71 23.16
CA GLY A 146 16.97 47.86 22.99
C GLY A 146 17.61 48.93 22.10
N LYS A 147 16.88 49.39 21.09
CA LYS A 147 17.30 50.51 20.24
C LYS A 147 17.50 51.74 21.13
N LYS A 148 18.75 52.22 21.28
CA LYS A 148 19.04 53.51 21.92
C LYS A 148 18.28 54.60 21.18
N GLY A 149 17.28 55.19 21.84
CA GLY A 149 16.54 56.34 21.35
C GLY A 149 17.48 57.50 21.07
N LEU A 150 17.33 58.06 19.87
CA LEU A 150 17.91 59.32 19.43
C LEU A 150 17.43 60.41 20.40
N GLN A 151 18.32 60.96 21.24
CA GLN A 151 18.03 62.10 22.10
C GLN A 151 17.78 63.32 21.19
N PRO A 152 16.63 64.02 21.29
CA PRO A 152 16.42 65.24 20.53
C PRO A 152 17.28 66.37 21.12
N ASP A 153 18.07 66.96 20.24
CA ASP A 153 19.00 68.06 20.50
C ASP A 153 18.26 69.25 21.13
N ARG A 154 18.61 69.57 22.39
CA ARG A 154 18.13 70.75 23.10
C ARG A 154 18.85 71.96 22.54
N ARG A 155 18.25 72.64 21.57
CA ARG A 155 18.65 74.00 21.18
C ARG A 155 18.39 74.94 22.36
N VAL A 156 19.48 75.49 22.90
CA VAL A 156 19.49 76.62 23.83
C VAL A 156 19.30 77.91 23.03
N ALA A 157 18.62 78.86 23.67
CA ALA A 157 18.16 80.15 23.17
C ALA A 157 19.25 81.05 22.57
#